data_AF-A0A349M7I5-F1
#
_entry.id   AF-A0A349M7I5-F1
#
_cell.length_a   1.000
_cell.length_b   1.000
_cell.length_c   1.000
_cell.angle_alpha   90.00
_cell.angle_beta   90.00
_cell.angle_gamma   90.00
#
_symmetry.space_group_name_H-M   'P 1'
#
loop_
_entity.id
_entity.type
_entity.pdbx_description
1 polymer ?
#
loop_
_entity_poly.entity_id
_entity_poly.type
_entity_poly.pdbx_seq_one_letter_code
_entity_poly.pdbx_strand_id
1 'polypeptide(L)' 'QLKKLGLSLDEIRDVIDLYFIDPSGIQPKQKVLAILRQHLAEADQKIGALQQFRADLQANIERFERWFEETEHR' A
#
# COMPACT_ATOMS: atom_id res chain seq x y z
N GLN A 1 -21.62 -0.87 0.96
CA GLN A 1 -20.79 -1.56 -0.07
C GLN A 1 -19.42 -0.91 -0.20
N LEU A 2 -19.33 0.42 -0.36
CA LEU A 2 -18.04 1.14 -0.49
C LEU A 2 -17.08 0.94 0.70
N LYS A 3 -17.58 0.92 1.94
CA LYS A 3 -16.76 0.60 3.13
C LYS A 3 -16.10 -0.79 3.08
N LYS A 4 -16.73 -1.77 2.41
CA LYS A 4 -16.14 -3.12 2.23
C LYS A 4 -15.02 -3.12 1.19
N LEU A 5 -14.92 -2.07 0.36
CA LEU A 5 -13.89 -1.90 -0.67
C LEU A 5 -12.65 -1.17 -0.14
N GLY A 6 -12.59 -0.86 1.17
CA GLY A 6 -11.43 -0.21 1.80
C GLY A 6 -11.43 1.31 1.72
N LEU A 7 -12.49 1.94 1.18
CA LEU A 7 -12.58 3.40 1.11
C LEU A 7 -12.77 4.01 2.51
N SER A 8 -12.10 5.14 2.73
CA SER A 8 -12.28 6.00 3.90
C SER A 8 -13.64 6.71 3.89
N LEU A 9 -14.03 7.31 5.02
CA LEU A 9 -15.31 8.01 5.13
C LEU A 9 -15.38 9.25 4.22
N ASP A 10 -14.26 9.93 4.03
CA ASP A 10 -14.18 11.11 3.15
C ASP A 10 -14.29 10.70 1.67
N GLU A 11 -13.59 9.64 1.26
CA GLU A 11 -13.73 9.08 -0.10
C GLU A 11 -15.13 8.55 -0.37
N ILE A 12 -15.79 7.96 0.64
CA ILE A 12 -17.18 7.54 0.52
C ILE A 12 -18.11 8.75 0.32
N ARG A 13 -17.86 9.86 1.03
CA ARG A 13 -18.64 11.10 0.86
C ARG A 13 -18.51 11.63 -0.57
N ASP A 14 -17.28 11.75 -1.08
CA ASP A 14 -17.00 12.21 -2.44
C ASP A 14 -17.71 11.37 -3.51
N VAL A 15 -17.80 10.05 -3.29
CA VAL A 15 -18.46 9.13 -4.22
C VAL A 15 -19.99 9.24 -4.13
N ILE A 16 -20.53 9.42 -2.92
CA ILE A 16 -21.98 9.54 -2.69
C ILE A 16 -22.54 10.80 -3.37
N ASP A 17 -21.83 11.92 -3.31
CA ASP A 17 -22.25 13.18 -3.94
C ASP A 17 -22.46 13.01 -5.46
N LEU A 18 -21.62 12.22 -6.11
CA LEU A 18 -21.73 11.93 -7.55
C LEU A 18 -22.97 11.11 -7.92
N TYR A 19 -23.50 10.28 -7.00
CA TYR A 19 -24.72 9.51 -7.27
C TYR A 19 -25.97 10.39 -7.35
N PHE A 20 -25.95 11.59 -6.76
CA PHE A 20 -27.04 12.56 -6.87
C PHE A 20 -26.98 13.38 -8.16
N ILE A 21 -25.80 13.46 -8.78
CA ILE A 21 -25.55 14.29 -9.97
C ILE A 21 -25.64 13.45 -11.26
N ASP A 22 -25.20 12.18 -11.21
CA ASP A 22 -25.20 11.27 -12.36
C ASP A 22 -26.17 10.09 -12.16
N PRO A 23 -27.41 10.18 -12.71
CA PRO A 23 -28.39 9.10 -12.62
C PRO A 23 -27.99 7.85 -13.42
N SER A 24 -27.00 7.93 -14.33
CA SER A 24 -26.47 6.74 -15.01
C SER A 24 -25.57 5.89 -14.10
N GLY A 25 -25.04 6.49 -13.03
CA GLY A 25 -24.13 5.84 -12.08
C GLY A 25 -22.75 5.51 -12.65
N ILE A 26 -22.39 6.04 -13.82
CA ILE A 26 -21.10 5.81 -14.46
C ILE A 26 -20.00 6.61 -13.74
N GLN A 27 -20.22 7.90 -13.50
CA GLN A 27 -19.23 8.77 -12.84
C GLN A 27 -18.87 8.29 -11.42
N PRO A 28 -19.83 7.91 -10.55
CA PRO A 28 -19.50 7.36 -9.24
C PRO A 28 -18.63 6.10 -9.33
N LYS A 29 -18.92 5.18 -10.26
CA LYS A 29 -18.12 3.95 -10.46
C LYS A 29 -16.72 4.26 -10.96
N GLN A 30 -16.56 5.24 -11.86
CA GLN A 30 -15.25 5.71 -12.32
C GLN A 30 -14.43 6.31 -11.18
N LYS A 31 -15.05 7.11 -10.30
CA LYS A 31 -14.39 7.67 -9.11
C LYS A 31 -13.94 6.57 -8.15
N VAL A 32 -14.78 5.58 -7.87
CA VAL A 32 -14.40 4.41 -7.05
C VAL A 32 -13.22 3.67 -7.67
N LEU A 33 -13.23 3.43 -8.97
CA LEU A 33 -12.13 2.76 -9.66
C LEU A 33 -10.82 3.57 -9.56
N ALA A 34 -10.88 4.89 -9.68
CA ALA A 34 -9.73 5.76 -9.52
C ALA A 34 -9.13 5.68 -8.11
N ILE A 35 -9.98 5.73 -7.07
CA ILE A 35 -9.56 5.60 -5.67
C ILE A 35 -8.88 4.25 -5.43
N LEU A 36 -9.49 3.15 -5.89
CA LEU A 36 -8.91 1.82 -5.73
C LEU A 36 -7.55 1.67 -6.42
N ARG A 37 -7.39 2.26 -7.63
CA ARG A 37 -6.10 2.27 -8.32
C ARG A 37 -5.04 3.07 -7.57
N GLN A 38 -5.43 4.19 -6.95
CA GLN A 38 -4.54 4.99 -6.12
C GLN A 38 -4.08 4.19 -4.88
N HIS A 39 -5.02 3.59 -4.14
CA HIS A 39 -4.68 2.77 -2.97
C HIS A 39 -3.78 1.59 -3.33
N LEU A 40 -4.03 0.95 -4.48
CA LEU A 40 -3.17 -0.13 -4.97
C LEU A 40 -1.74 0.37 -5.21
N ALA A 41 -1.57 1.49 -5.92
CA ALA A 41 -0.25 2.06 -6.16
C ALA A 41 0.47 2.44 -4.85
N GLU A 42 -0.24 3.02 -3.88
CA GLU A 42 0.32 3.34 -2.55
C GLU A 42 0.72 2.08 -1.78
N ALA A 43 -0.08 1.01 -1.85
CA ALA A 43 0.24 -0.28 -1.25
C ALA A 43 1.48 -0.90 -1.88
N ASP A 44 1.58 -0.89 -3.21
CA ASP A 44 2.73 -1.41 -3.94
C ASP A 44 4.02 -0.65 -3.58
N GLN A 45 3.94 0.69 -3.42
CA GLN A 45 5.09 1.47 -2.95
C GLN A 45 5.52 1.08 -1.53
N LYS A 46 4.56 0.91 -0.60
CA LYS A 46 4.86 0.48 0.77
C LYS A 46 5.47 -0.92 0.80
N ILE A 47 4.97 -1.84 -0.03
CA ILE A 47 5.53 -3.18 -0.17
C ILE A 47 6.96 -3.11 -0.67
N GLY A 48 7.24 -2.32 -1.72
CA GLY A 48 8.59 -2.13 -2.24
C GLY A 48 9.56 -1.59 -1.18
N ALA A 49 9.14 -0.57 -0.41
CA ALA A 49 9.94 -0.03 0.68
C ALA A 49 10.22 -1.08 1.78
N LEU A 50 9.23 -1.89 2.15
CA LEU A 50 9.40 -2.96 3.14
C LEU A 50 10.31 -4.09 2.63
N GLN A 51 10.23 -4.43 1.34
CA GLN A 51 11.11 -5.41 0.71
C GLN A 51 12.57 -4.94 0.73
N GLN A 52 12.82 -3.66 0.40
CA GLN A 52 14.16 -3.08 0.47
C GLN A 52 14.68 -3.11 1.92
N PHE A 53 13.89 -2.62 2.87
CA PHE A 53 14.26 -2.63 4.29
C PHE A 53 14.59 -4.04 4.80
N ARG A 54 13.80 -5.04 4.40
CA ARG A 54 14.08 -6.44 4.72
C ARG A 54 15.42 -6.90 4.14
N ALA A 55 15.73 -6.58 2.89
CA ALA A 55 17.00 -6.94 2.26
C ALA A 55 18.20 -6.30 3.00
N ASP A 56 18.06 -5.03 3.39
CA ASP A 56 19.09 -4.31 4.15
C ASP A 56 19.32 -4.96 5.52
N LEU A 57 18.26 -5.37 6.22
CA LEU A 57 18.37 -6.10 7.49
C LEU A 57 19.10 -7.44 7.30
N GLN A 58 18.76 -8.21 6.27
CA GLN A 58 19.42 -9.49 5.99
C GLN A 58 20.91 -9.32 5.73
N ALA A 59 21.29 -8.36 4.88
CA ALA A 59 22.69 -8.08 4.58
C ALA A 59 23.48 -7.66 5.83
N ASN A 60 22.85 -6.87 6.72
CA ASN A 60 23.48 -6.49 7.99
C ASN A 60 23.64 -7.68 8.93
N ILE A 61 22.61 -8.54 9.07
CA ILE A 61 22.68 -9.75 9.88
C ILE A 61 23.83 -10.64 9.42
N GLU A 62 23.89 -10.97 8.12
CA GLU A 62 24.95 -11.81 7.54
C GLU A 62 26.35 -11.22 7.73
N ARG A 63 26.46 -9.89 7.70
CA ARG A 63 27.73 -9.20 7.96
C ARG A 63 28.16 -9.37 9.42
N PHE A 64 27.24 -9.24 10.37
CA PHE A 64 27.55 -9.40 11.78
C PHE A 64 27.84 -10.84 12.14
N GLU A 65 27.08 -11.81 11.61
CA GLU A 65 27.32 -13.24 11.80
C GLU A 65 28.74 -13.63 11.35
N ARG A 66 29.17 -13.21 10.15
CA ARG A 66 30.55 -13.42 9.67
C ARG A 66 31.59 -12.77 10.57
N TRP A 67 31.33 -11.55 11.04
CA TRP A 67 32.24 -10.86 11.95
C TRP A 67 32.42 -11.62 13.27
N PHE A 68 31.35 -12.19 13.83
CA PHE A 68 31.43 -13.04 15.02
C PHE A 68 32.25 -14.31 14.75
N GLU A 69 31.99 -15.01 13.65
CA GLU A 69 32.75 -16.21 13.26
C GLU A 69 34.25 -15.91 13.14
N GLU A 70 34.62 -14.83 12.46
CA GLU A 70 36.02 -14.43 12.27
C GLU A 70 36.71 -14.01 13.58
N THR A 71 35.95 -13.46 14.54
CA THR A 71 36.49 -12.96 15.82
C THR A 71 36.60 -14.08 16.86
N GLU A 72 35.66 -15.02 16.92
CA GLU A 72 35.68 -16.16 17.84
C GLU A 72 36.71 -17.23 17.43
N HIS A 73 37.11 -17.26 16.16
CA HIS A 73 38.15 -18.16 15.65
C HIS A 73 39.58 -17.56 15.68
N ARG A 74 39.76 -16.37 16.25
CA ARG A 74 41.08 -15.75 16.52
C ARG A 74 41.50 -15.91 17.97
#